data_AF-A0A2G8HY87-F1
#
_entry.id   AF-A0A2G8HY87-F1
#
_cell.length_a   1.000
_cell.length_b   1.000
_cell.length_c   1.000
_cell.angle_alpha   90.00
_cell.angle_beta   90.00
_cell.angle_gamma   90.00
#
_symmetry.space_group_name_H-M   'P 1'
#
loop_
_entity.id
_entity.type
_entity.pdbx_description
1 polymer ?
#
loop_
_entity_poly.entity_id
_entity_poly.type
_entity_poly.pdbx_seq_one_letter_code
_entity_poly.pdbx_strand_id
1 'polypeptide(L)'
;MKKILALSAMGLMFASCSSGNVASNSPALAERHVASLNQPVCTVEHHSRNKNWYRLSVNGEPHNEHWYSKKQVMRIKNNYVQKGKCQ
;
A
#
# COMPACT_ATOMS: atom_id res chain seq x y z
N MET A 1 58.46 2.74 -11.66
CA MET A 1 58.20 2.62 -10.21
C MET A 1 56.83 1.97 -10.00
N LYS A 2 56.80 0.91 -9.17
CA LYS A 2 55.65 0.26 -8.48
C LYS A 2 54.46 -0.21 -9.37
N LYS A 3 54.48 -1.45 -9.89
CA LYS A 3 54.01 -2.75 -9.29
C LYS A 3 52.50 -2.71 -8.97
N ILE A 4 51.58 -3.22 -9.78
CA ILE A 4 51.24 -4.60 -10.15
C ILE A 4 50.87 -5.49 -8.93
N LEU A 5 49.63 -6.03 -8.97
CA LEU A 5 49.12 -7.26 -8.33
C LEU A 5 49.17 -7.27 -6.77
N ALA A 6 48.34 -7.96 -6.00
CA ALA A 6 47.37 -9.03 -6.21
C ALA A 6 46.71 -9.29 -4.83
N LEU A 7 45.61 -10.06 -4.84
CA LEU A 7 45.24 -11.13 -3.90
C LEU A 7 45.54 -10.89 -2.41
N SER A 8 44.59 -11.04 -1.49
CA SER A 8 44.00 -12.32 -1.06
C SER A 8 43.20 -11.98 0.22
N ALA A 9 41.92 -12.33 0.30
CA ALA A 9 41.39 -13.62 0.72
C ALA A 9 41.65 -13.96 2.20
N MET A 10 40.53 -14.26 2.88
CA MET A 10 40.35 -15.15 4.02
C MET A 10 40.74 -14.66 5.42
N GLY A 11 39.77 -14.78 6.32
CA GLY A 11 40.00 -14.66 7.75
C GLY A 11 38.72 -14.68 8.57
N LEU A 12 37.86 -15.68 8.36
CA LEU A 12 36.78 -16.02 9.29
C LEU A 12 37.39 -16.36 10.65
N MET A 13 37.00 -15.64 11.69
CA MET A 13 37.14 -16.09 13.08
C MET A 13 35.75 -15.97 13.73
N PHE A 14 35.01 -17.07 13.63
CA PHE A 14 33.97 -17.42 14.57
C PHE A 14 34.60 -17.71 15.92
N ALA A 15 34.06 -17.18 17.03
CA ALA A 15 33.87 -17.91 18.30
C ALA A 15 33.58 -16.94 19.45
N SER A 16 32.31 -16.85 19.85
CA SER A 16 31.90 -17.14 21.22
C SER A 16 30.37 -17.08 21.33
N CYS A 17 29.76 -18.27 21.21
CA CYS A 17 28.40 -18.57 21.62
C CYS A 17 28.30 -18.66 23.15
N SER A 18 27.06 -18.55 23.67
CA SER A 18 26.61 -18.91 25.03
C SER A 18 26.70 -17.77 26.07
N SER A 19 25.65 -17.36 26.79
CA SER A 19 24.42 -18.04 27.20
C SER A 19 23.26 -17.05 27.36
N GLY A 20 22.05 -17.47 26.96
CA GLY A 20 20.82 -16.72 27.23
C GLY A 20 19.62 -17.30 26.50
N ASN A 21 19.31 -18.57 26.75
CA ASN A 21 18.08 -19.21 26.29
C ASN A 21 16.85 -18.41 26.73
N VAL A 22 16.17 -17.77 25.78
CA VAL A 22 14.70 -17.84 25.75
C VAL A 22 14.25 -17.95 24.30
N ALA A 23 13.89 -19.17 23.92
CA ALA A 23 13.06 -19.40 22.76
C ALA A 23 11.67 -18.84 23.06
N SER A 24 11.23 -17.86 22.28
CA SER A 24 9.81 -17.60 22.07
C SER A 24 9.58 -17.51 20.57
N ASN A 25 9.21 -18.64 19.99
CA ASN A 25 8.64 -18.68 18.65
C ASN A 25 7.36 -17.85 18.65
N SER A 26 7.36 -16.72 17.96
CA SER A 26 6.14 -16.04 17.54
C SER A 26 6.42 -15.35 16.21
N PRO A 27 5.97 -15.92 15.08
CA PRO A 27 5.95 -15.22 13.80
C PRO A 27 4.70 -14.33 13.80
N ALA A 28 4.69 -13.30 14.63
CA ALA A 28 3.59 -12.34 14.68
C ALA A 28 4.22 -10.96 14.63
N LEU A 29 3.90 -10.21 13.58
CA LEU A 29 4.34 -8.83 13.32
C LEU A 29 5.71 -8.70 12.63
N ALA A 30 5.95 -9.55 11.63
CA ALA A 30 6.43 -8.98 10.38
C ALA A 30 5.24 -8.21 9.78
N GLU A 31 5.02 -6.97 10.22
CA GLU A 31 4.22 -6.01 9.47
C GLU A 31 4.93 -5.83 8.13
N ARG A 32 4.56 -6.71 7.21
CA ARG A 32 4.82 -6.52 5.79
C ARG A 32 4.03 -5.28 5.42
N HIS A 33 4.67 -4.11 5.53
CA HIS A 33 4.41 -3.00 4.64
C HIS A 33 4.77 -3.47 3.23
N VAL A 34 3.93 -4.36 2.68
CA VAL A 34 3.82 -4.54 1.24
C VAL A 34 3.48 -3.17 0.73
N ALA A 35 4.38 -2.60 -0.09
CA ALA A 35 4.25 -1.28 -0.68
C ALA A 35 2.78 -0.94 -0.93
N SER A 36 2.25 0.01 -0.17
CA SER A 36 0.94 0.59 -0.47
C SER A 36 1.10 1.22 -1.84
N LEU A 37 0.71 0.46 -2.86
CA LEU A 37 0.52 0.96 -4.21
C LEU A 37 -0.43 2.15 -4.03
N ASN A 38 0.00 3.34 -4.44
CA ASN A 38 -0.78 4.58 -4.48
C ASN A 38 -2.03 4.40 -5.35
N GLN A 39 -2.96 3.54 -4.95
CA GLN A 39 -4.19 3.31 -5.67
C GLN A 39 -5.14 4.46 -5.34
N PRO A 40 -5.79 5.05 -6.35
CA PRO A 40 -6.66 6.18 -6.13
C PRO A 40 -7.75 5.87 -5.10
N VAL A 41 -8.14 6.84 -4.28
CA VAL A 41 -9.22 6.65 -3.30
C VAL A 41 -10.55 7.06 -3.92
N CYS A 42 -11.56 6.17 -3.86
CA CYS A 42 -12.91 6.45 -4.32
C CYS A 42 -13.81 6.95 -3.18
N THR A 43 -14.13 8.24 -3.20
CA THR A 43 -15.01 8.89 -2.21
C THR A 43 -16.37 9.20 -2.82
N VAL A 44 -17.44 8.99 -2.04
CA VAL A 44 -18.79 9.39 -2.43
C VAL A 44 -19.13 10.71 -1.74
N GLU A 45 -19.24 11.76 -2.52
CA GLU A 45 -19.66 13.09 -2.09
C GLU A 45 -21.17 13.20 -2.03
N HIS A 46 -21.67 14.04 -1.13
CA HIS A 46 -23.09 14.36 -1.01
C HIS A 46 -23.36 15.76 -1.55
N HIS A 47 -24.48 15.94 -2.25
CA HIS A 47 -24.86 17.26 -2.74
C HIS A 47 -25.26 18.17 -1.58
N SER A 48 -24.73 19.40 -1.55
CA SER A 48 -24.91 20.35 -0.45
C SER A 48 -26.38 20.68 -0.14
N ARG A 49 -27.20 20.85 -1.18
CA ARG A 49 -28.64 21.18 -1.05
C ARG A 49 -29.58 19.97 -1.07
N ASN A 50 -29.14 18.81 -1.55
CA ASN A 50 -30.00 17.65 -1.77
C ASN A 50 -29.32 16.38 -1.25
N LYS A 51 -29.73 15.93 -0.05
CA LYS A 51 -29.12 14.78 0.62
C LYS A 51 -29.32 13.44 -0.11
N ASN A 52 -30.18 13.39 -1.13
CA ASN A 52 -30.44 12.19 -1.94
C ASN A 52 -29.58 12.11 -3.20
N TRP A 53 -28.74 13.12 -3.43
CA TRP A 53 -27.87 13.21 -4.59
C TRP A 53 -26.42 13.03 -4.20
N TYR A 54 -25.73 12.20 -4.97
CA TYR A 54 -24.39 11.73 -4.67
C TYR A 54 -23.51 11.81 -5.91
N ARG A 55 -22.21 12.01 -5.73
CA ARG A 55 -21.22 12.03 -6.81
C ARG A 55 -20.01 11.22 -6.41
N LEU A 56 -19.39 10.54 -7.37
CA LEU A 56 -18.14 9.83 -7.14
C LEU A 56 -16.98 10.78 -7.41
N SER A 57 -16.02 10.84 -6.48
CA SER A 57 -14.75 11.53 -6.66
C SER A 57 -13.60 10.55 -6.49
N VAL A 58 -12.60 10.67 -7.35
CA VAL A 58 -11.40 9.83 -7.37
C VAL A 58 -10.22 10.74 -7.13
N ASN A 59 -9.49 10.54 -6.02
CA ASN A 59 -8.41 11.44 -5.59
C ASN A 59 -8.83 12.91 -5.44
N GLY A 60 -10.06 13.15 -4.97
CA GLY A 60 -10.59 14.50 -4.79
C GLY A 60 -11.17 15.15 -6.06
N GLU A 61 -10.97 14.54 -7.23
CA GLU A 61 -11.53 15.03 -8.48
C GLU A 61 -12.85 14.31 -8.80
N PRO A 62 -13.93 15.04 -9.14
CA PRO A 62 -15.18 14.41 -9.50
C PRO A 62 -15.03 13.59 -10.79
N HIS A 63 -15.60 12.39 -10.81
CA HIS A 63 -15.66 11.54 -12.00
C HIS A 63 -16.29 12.28 -13.20
N ASN A 64 -17.31 13.09 -12.94
CA ASN A 64 -17.98 13.98 -13.88
C ASN A 64 -18.81 15.04 -13.13
N GLU A 65 -19.51 15.91 -13.87
CA GLU A 65 -20.34 16.98 -13.31
C GLU A 65 -21.73 16.52 -12.83
N HIS A 66 -22.06 15.23 -12.98
CA HIS A 66 -23.40 14.72 -12.72
C HIS A 66 -23.58 14.23 -11.29
N TRP A 67 -24.79 14.42 -10.79
CA TRP A 67 -25.24 13.88 -9.51
C TRP A 67 -26.18 12.70 -9.75
N TYR A 68 -26.05 11.69 -8.90
CA TYR A 68 -26.70 10.41 -9.04
C TYR A 68 -27.50 10.06 -7.80
N SER A 69 -28.46 9.15 -7.94
CA SER A 69 -29.05 8.49 -6.78
C SER A 69 -28.04 7.56 -6.10
N LYS A 70 -28.29 7.22 -4.83
CA LYS A 70 -27.42 6.31 -4.04
C LYS A 70 -27.14 4.98 -4.76
N LYS A 71 -28.16 4.38 -5.37
CA LYS A 71 -28.01 3.08 -6.08
C LYS A 71 -27.11 3.21 -7.31
N GLN A 72 -27.22 4.31 -8.04
CA GLN A 72 -26.41 4.57 -9.23
C GLN A 72 -24.96 4.86 -8.86
N VAL A 73 -24.71 5.77 -7.90
CA VAL A 73 -23.32 6.11 -7.51
C VAL A 73 -22.56 4.89 -6.97
N MET A 74 -23.23 4.00 -6.23
CA MET A 74 -22.61 2.78 -5.72
C MET A 74 -22.29 1.78 -6.83
N ARG A 75 -23.14 1.66 -7.86
CA ARG A 75 -22.83 0.85 -9.05
C ARG A 75 -21.60 1.39 -9.79
N ILE A 76 -21.51 2.70 -9.94
CA ILE A 76 -20.35 3.36 -10.56
C ILE A 76 -19.09 3.12 -9.73
N LYS A 77 -19.14 3.36 -8.41
CA LYS A 77 -18.03 3.08 -7.48
C LYS A 77 -17.56 1.62 -7.61
N ASN A 78 -18.48 0.66 -7.56
CA ASN A 78 -18.13 -0.75 -7.65
C ASN A 78 -17.48 -1.08 -8.99
N ASN A 79 -17.92 -0.47 -10.09
CA ASN A 79 -17.29 -0.64 -11.40
C ASN A 79 -15.84 -0.12 -11.42
N TYR A 80 -15.58 1.02 -10.75
CA TYR A 80 -14.24 1.58 -10.63
C TYR A 80 -13.32 0.68 -9.79
N VAL A 81 -13.82 0.17 -8.66
CA VAL A 81 -13.08 -0.78 -7.80
C VAL A 81 -12.78 -2.07 -8.56
N GLN A 82 -13.77 -2.65 -9.26
CA GLN A 82 -13.59 -3.85 -10.07
C GLN A 82 -12.58 -3.68 -11.21
N LYS A 83 -12.46 -2.47 -11.75
CA LYS A 83 -11.48 -2.12 -12.78
C LYS A 83 -10.09 -1.75 -12.21
N GLY A 84 -9.89 -1.83 -10.90
CA GLY A 84 -8.65 -1.43 -10.25
C GLY A 84 -8.35 0.08 -10.37
N LYS A 85 -9.38 0.90 -10.65
CA LYS A 85 -9.22 2.35 -10.78
C LYS A 85 -9.16 3.06 -9.43
N CYS A 86 -9.64 2.42 -8.38
CA CYS A 86 -9.58 2.91 -7.02
C CYS A 86 -9.83 1.78 -6.00
N GLN A 87 -9.50 2.02 -4.72
CA GLN A 87 -9.82 1.15 -3.59
C GLN A 87 -10.89 1.78 -2.68
#